data_AF-D5ML65-F1
#
_entry.id   AF-D5ML65-F1
#
_cell.length_a   1.000
_cell.length_b   1.000
_cell.length_c   1.000
_cell.angle_alpha   90.00
_cell.angle_beta   90.00
_cell.angle_gamma   90.00
#
_symmetry.space_group_name_H-M   'P 1'
#
loop_
_entity.id
_entity.type
_entity.pdbx_description
1 polymer ?
#
loop_
_entity_poly.entity_id
_entity_poly.type
_entity_poly.pdbx_seq_one_letter_code
_entity_poly.pdbx_strand_id
1 'polypeptide(L)' 'MRMQMRRFTRLTNAFSKSLRNLKDALALHFAHYNFVRIHGSLRVTPAMAAGVASRIWALEELL' A
#
# COMPACT_ATOMS: atom_id res chain seq x y z
N MET A 1 0.45 7.13 -1.41
CA MET A 1 0.51 8.00 -0.22
C MET A 1 -0.49 9.16 -0.23
N ARG A 2 -0.20 10.35 -0.77
CA ARG A 2 -0.99 11.59 -0.52
C ARG A 2 -2.52 11.48 -0.65
N MET A 3 -3.01 10.89 -1.74
CA MET A 3 -4.46 10.75 -1.96
C MET A 3 -5.04 9.41 -1.47
N GLN A 4 -4.19 8.39 -1.32
CA GLN A 4 -4.62 7.04 -0.94
C GLN A 4 -4.54 6.76 0.57
N MET A 5 -3.92 7.65 1.35
CA MET A 5 -3.81 7.56 2.80
C MET A 5 -4.27 8.84 3.48
N ARG A 6 -5.59 9.07 3.48
CA ARG A 6 -6.23 10.23 4.11
C ARG A 6 -6.06 10.30 5.64
N ARG A 7 -5.66 9.20 6.28
CA ARG A 7 -5.34 9.13 7.72
C ARG A 7 -4.24 10.09 8.16
N PHE A 8 -3.32 10.46 7.26
CA PHE A 8 -2.29 11.47 7.52
C PHE A 8 -2.78 12.91 7.37
N THR A 9 -3.97 13.12 6.79
CA THR A 9 -4.53 14.45 6.55
C THR A 9 -5.41 14.87 7.72
N ARG A 10 -5.04 15.96 8.40
CA ARG A 10 -5.87 16.57 9.46
C ARG A 10 -7.17 17.15 8.90
N LEU A 11 -8.17 17.30 9.76
CA LEU A 11 -9.49 17.86 9.40
C LEU A 11 -10.22 17.08 8.30
N THR A 12 -10.11 15.75 8.33
CA THR A 12 -10.86 14.85 7.44
C THR A 12 -11.48 13.72 8.25
N ASN A 13 -12.60 13.15 7.78
CA ASN A 13 -13.27 12.02 8.45
C ASN A 13 -12.41 10.76 8.55
N ALA A 14 -11.36 10.66 7.73
CA ALA A 14 -10.42 9.55 7.76
C ALA A 14 -9.29 9.74 8.79
N PHE A 15 -9.14 10.92 9.40
CA PHE A 15 -8.09 11.19 10.37
C PHE A 15 -8.29 10.39 11.66
N SER A 16 -7.20 9.82 12.19
CA SER A 16 -7.19 9.15 13.49
C SER A 16 -5.86 9.38 14.21
N LYS A 17 -5.91 9.51 15.54
CA LYS A 17 -4.73 9.61 16.40
C LYS A 17 -4.19 8.25 16.87
N SER A 18 -4.92 7.15 16.62
CA SER A 18 -4.46 5.82 17.04
C SER A 18 -3.21 5.41 16.28
N LEU A 19 -2.09 5.29 16.97
CA LEU A 19 -0.83 4.87 16.38
C LEU A 19 -0.91 3.45 15.81
N ARG A 20 -1.61 2.54 16.49
CA ARG A 20 -1.78 1.14 16.04
C ARG A 20 -2.45 1.11 14.68
N ASN A 21 -3.63 1.73 14.56
CA ASN A 21 -4.39 1.68 13.32
C ASN A 21 -3.68 2.46 12.20
N LEU A 22 -2.81 3.42 12.53
CA LEU A 22 -1.96 4.08 11.55
C LEU A 22 -0.91 3.12 10.98
N LYS A 23 -0.23 2.36 11.86
CA LYS A 23 0.74 1.33 11.46
C LYS A 23 0.08 0.25 10.59
N ASP A 24 -1.10 -0.22 10.97
CA ASP A 24 -1.83 -1.25 10.22
C ASP A 24 -2.23 -0.75 8.82
N ALA A 25 -2.75 0.48 8.73
CA ALA A 25 -3.08 1.09 7.44
C ALA A 25 -1.85 1.31 6.55
N LEU A 26 -0.70 1.63 7.15
CA LEU A 26 0.58 1.78 6.45
C LEU A 26 1.07 0.46 5.88
N ALA A 27 1.03 -0.61 6.69
CA ALA A 27 1.39 -1.94 6.27
C ALA A 27 0.54 -2.41 5.08
N LEU A 28 -0.79 -2.26 5.18
CA LEU A 28 -1.71 -2.57 4.09
C LEU A 28 -1.43 -1.76 2.82
N HIS A 29 -1.20 -0.45 2.95
CA HIS A 29 -0.94 0.40 1.79
C HIS A 29 0.33 -0.01 1.04
N PHE A 30 1.42 -0.25 1.77
CA PHE A 30 2.68 -0.63 1.14
C PHE A 30 2.66 -2.06 0.62
N ALA A 31 2.01 -2.99 1.31
CA ALA A 31 1.87 -4.35 0.82
C ALA A 31 1.08 -4.38 -0.49
N HIS A 32 -0.07 -3.70 -0.55
CA HIS A 32 -0.85 -3.57 -1.79
C HIS A 32 -0.05 -2.87 -2.91
N TYR A 33 0.63 -1.77 -2.60
CA TYR A 33 1.40 -1.03 -3.61
C TYR A 33 2.58 -1.83 -4.18
N ASN A 34 3.28 -2.61 -3.35
CA ASN A 34 4.48 -3.32 -3.76
C ASN A 34 4.19 -4.67 -4.41
N PHE A 35 3.17 -5.41 -3.97
CA PHE A 35 2.94 -6.81 -4.39
C PHE A 35 1.77 -6.99 -5.37
N VAL A 36 0.74 -6.15 -5.28
CA VAL A 36 -0.50 -6.31 -6.08
C VAL A 36 -0.57 -5.30 -7.22
N ARG A 37 -0.27 -4.03 -6.95
CA ARG A 37 -0.45 -2.95 -7.94
C ARG A 37 0.68 -2.91 -8.95
N ILE A 38 0.35 -3.03 -10.24
CA ILE A 38 1.28 -2.75 -11.34
C ILE A 38 1.60 -1.25 -11.37
N HIS A 39 2.88 -0.91 -11.36
CA HIS A 39 3.33 0.48 -11.44
C HIS A 39 3.32 0.96 -12.90
N GLY A 40 2.78 2.15 -13.15
CA GLY A 40 2.54 2.66 -14.50
C GLY A 40 3.79 2.70 -15.38
N SER A 41 4.90 3.25 -14.87
CA SER A 41 6.16 3.38 -15.62
C SER A 41 6.97 2.08 -15.66
N LEU A 42 6.95 1.28 -14.59
CA LEU A 42 7.72 0.04 -14.51
C LEU A 42 7.05 -1.10 -15.27
N ARG A 43 5.73 -1.00 -15.54
CA ARG A 43 4.89 -2.05 -16.14
C ARG A 43 4.84 -3.38 -15.35
N VAL A 44 5.53 -3.45 -14.21
CA VAL A 44 5.52 -4.54 -13.23
C VAL A 44 5.26 -3.99 -11.83
N THR A 45 5.10 -4.86 -10.84
CA THR A 45 4.96 -4.43 -9.45
C THR A 45 6.32 -3.95 -8.91
N PRO A 46 6.37 -3.00 -7.96
CA PRO A 46 7.62 -2.56 -7.37
C PRO A 46 8.43 -3.69 -6.72
N ALA A 47 7.77 -4.67 -6.07
CA ALA A 47 8.47 -5.82 -5.49
C ALA A 47 9.12 -6.70 -6.56
N MET A 48 8.52 -6.82 -7.75
CA MET A 48 9.14 -7.53 -8.87
C MET A 48 10.35 -6.77 -9.44
N ALA A 49 10.22 -5.45 -9.61
CA ALA A 49 11.34 -4.62 -10.07
C ALA A 49 12.54 -4.66 -9.10
N ALA A 50 12.28 -4.82 -7.80
CA ALA A 50 13.30 -4.97 -6.77
C ALA A 50 13.82 -6.42 -6.59
N GLY A 51 13.30 -7.40 -7.34
CA GLY A 51 13.70 -8.81 -7.22
C GLY A 51 13.21 -9.51 -5.94
N VAL A 52 12.26 -8.91 -5.21
CA VAL A 52 11.69 -9.47 -3.97
C VAL A 52 10.57 -10.48 -4.28
N ALA A 53 9.83 -10.26 -5.37
CA ALA A 53 8.75 -11.14 -5.82
C ALA A 53 8.98 -11.58 -7.28
N SER A 54 8.62 -12.82 -7.59
CA SER A 54 8.70 -13.37 -8.95
C SER A 54 7.40 -13.24 -9.75
N ARG A 55 6.28 -12.96 -9.08
CA ARG A 55 4.95 -12.82 -9.67
C ARG A 55 4.13 -11.74 -8.97
N ILE A 56 3.07 -11.30 -9.64
CA ILE A 56 2.05 -10.42 -9.07
C ILE A 56 1.21 -11.24 -8.08
N TRP A 57 0.91 -10.64 -6.92
CA TRP A 57 0.03 -11.25 -5.94
C TRP A 57 -1.44 -11.00 -6.30
N ALA A 58 -2.28 -12.01 -6.11
CA ALA A 58 -3.72 -11.81 -6.11
C ALA A 58 -4.14 -11.04 -4.84
N LEU A 59 -5.29 -10.38 -4.88
CA LEU A 59 -5.76 -9.64 -3.70
C LEU A 59 -6.07 -10.58 -2.53
N GLU A 60 -6.49 -11.82 -2.79
CA GLU A 60 -6.73 -12.80 -1.73
C GLU A 60 -5.44 -13.21 -1.01
N GLU A 61 -4.28 -13.17 -1.68
CA GLU A 61 -2.99 -13.51 -1.05
C GLU A 61 -2.51 -12.43 -0.07
N LEU A 62 -3.08 -11.22 -0.17
CA LEU A 62 -2.74 -10.11 0.70
C LEU A 62 -3.62 -10.04 1.97
N LEU A 63 -4.81 -10.66 1.96
CA LEU A 63 -5.82 -10.60 3.01
C LEU A 63 -5.71 -11.80 3.96
#